data_AF-A0A166KD69-F1
#
_entry.id   AF-A0A166KD69-F1
#
_cell.length_a   1.000
_cell.length_b   1.000
_cell.length_c   1.000
_cell.angle_alpha   90.00
_cell.angle_beta   90.00
_cell.angle_gamma   90.00
#
_symmetry.space_group_name_H-M   'P 1'
#
loop_
_entity.id
_entity.type
_entity.pdbx_description
1 polymer ?
#
loop_
_entity_poly.entity_id
_entity_poly.type
_entity_poly.pdbx_seq_one_letter_code
_entity_poly.pdbx_strand_id
1 'polypeptide(L)'
;MRSELSGAKLDNVNQNFLYMTKDKKLRFGLVGDDFRKSDDKGQGYQPMLYDLKGAKIQAEENLIKITIDFDNGGERVFIYRFTDTK
;
A
#
# COMPACT_ATOMS: atom_id res chain seq x y z
N MET A 1 -0.13 2.39 8.85
CA MET A 1 -0.11 1.37 7.77
C MET A 1 -0.08 -0.06 8.30
N ARG A 2 0.78 -0.44 9.26
CA ARG A 2 0.80 -1.80 9.84
C ARG A 2 -0.58 -2.36 10.27
N SER A 3 -1.39 -1.57 10.98
CA SER A 3 -2.75 -1.97 11.39
C SER A 3 -3.68 -2.25 10.20
N GLU A 4 -3.59 -1.43 9.15
CA GLU A 4 -4.38 -1.56 7.93
C GLU A 4 -4.07 -2.87 7.17
N LEU A 5 -2.83 -3.36 7.24
CA LEU A 5 -2.39 -4.59 6.58
C LEU A 5 -2.54 -5.85 7.45
N SER A 6 -2.63 -5.69 8.77
CA SER A 6 -2.68 -6.81 9.72
C SER A 6 -3.87 -7.73 9.46
N GLY A 7 -3.62 -9.02 9.26
CA GLY A 7 -4.66 -10.01 8.99
C GLY A 7 -5.25 -9.95 7.57
N ALA A 8 -4.66 -9.17 6.67
CA ALA A 8 -5.01 -9.19 5.26
C ALA A 8 -4.33 -10.34 4.52
N LYS A 9 -5.02 -10.88 3.51
CA LYS A 9 -4.44 -11.73 2.49
C LYS A 9 -3.89 -10.87 1.35
N LEU A 10 -2.65 -11.11 0.96
CA LEU A 10 -2.06 -10.50 -0.24
C LEU A 10 -2.74 -11.06 -1.49
N ASP A 11 -3.23 -10.17 -2.37
CA ASP A 11 -3.78 -10.58 -3.65
C ASP A 11 -2.73 -10.44 -4.77
N ASN A 12 -2.24 -9.22 -5.00
CA ASN A 12 -1.12 -8.93 -5.89
C ASN A 12 -0.57 -7.51 -5.69
N VAL A 13 0.52 -7.19 -6.41
CA VAL A 13 0.94 -5.81 -6.68
C VAL A 13 0.84 -5.59 -8.17
N ASN A 14 0.12 -4.55 -8.59
CA ASN A 14 -0.05 -4.20 -10.00
C ASN A 14 -0.17 -2.68 -10.18
N GLN A 15 0.41 -2.14 -11.25
CA GLN A 15 0.40 -0.71 -11.58
C GLN A 15 0.79 0.19 -10.40
N ASN A 16 1.77 -0.25 -9.59
CA ASN A 16 2.22 0.45 -8.38
C ASN A 16 1.17 0.58 -7.27
N PHE A 17 0.16 -0.30 -7.26
CA PHE A 17 -0.80 -0.49 -6.17
C PHE A 17 -0.62 -1.85 -5.51
N LEU A 18 -0.77 -1.88 -4.18
CA LEU A 18 -0.86 -3.09 -3.39
C LEU A 18 -2.33 -3.48 -3.22
N TYR A 19 -2.73 -4.64 -3.74
CA TYR A 19 -4.06 -5.20 -3.59
C TYR A 19 -4.08 -6.28 -2.52
N MET A 20 -5.11 -6.26 -1.67
CA MET A 20 -5.30 -7.24 -0.61
C MET A 20 -6.76 -7.44 -0.27
N THR A 21 -7.05 -8.56 0.38
CA THR A 21 -8.37 -8.91 0.87
C THR A 21 -8.36 -9.03 2.40
N LYS A 22 -9.28 -8.31 3.05
CA LYS A 22 -9.70 -8.54 4.45
C LYS A 22 -11.17 -8.95 4.43
N ASP A 23 -12.06 -8.12 4.98
CA ASP A 23 -13.51 -8.27 4.84
C ASP A 23 -14.00 -7.87 3.43
N LYS A 24 -13.19 -7.07 2.73
CA LYS A 24 -13.41 -6.63 1.36
C LYS A 24 -12.08 -6.50 0.62
N LYS A 25 -12.16 -6.42 -0.71
CA LYS A 25 -11.01 -6.11 -1.56
C LYS A 25 -10.63 -4.64 -1.40
N LEU A 26 -9.35 -4.41 -1.21
CA LEU A 26 -8.77 -3.09 -0.96
C LEU A 26 -7.55 -2.91 -1.84
N ARG A 27 -7.26 -1.65 -2.17
CA ARG A 27 -5.98 -1.28 -2.76
C ARG A 27 -5.35 -0.09 -2.04
N PHE A 28 -4.03 -0.10 -2.00
CA PHE A 28 -3.20 0.93 -1.40
C PHE A 28 -2.19 1.45 -2.42
N GLY A 29 -2.02 2.76 -2.50
CA GLY A 29 -1.06 3.37 -3.41
C GLY A 29 -1.13 4.89 -3.42
N LEU A 30 -0.20 5.50 -4.14
CA LEU A 30 -0.15 6.94 -4.37
C LEU A 30 -1.17 7.34 -5.44
N VAL A 31 -1.95 8.38 -5.16
CA VAL A 31 -2.81 9.05 -6.13
C VAL A 31 -2.68 10.55 -5.88
N GLY A 32 -2.25 11.31 -6.88
CA GLY A 32 -1.89 12.71 -6.67
C GLY A 32 -0.67 12.83 -5.75
N ASP A 33 -0.85 13.52 -4.63
CA ASP A 33 0.16 13.83 -3.61
C ASP A 33 -0.02 13.04 -2.30
N ASP A 34 -0.98 12.11 -2.24
CA ASP A 34 -1.25 11.31 -1.03
C ASP A 34 -1.29 9.81 -1.29
N PHE A 35 -0.72 9.05 -0.36
CA PHE A 35 -0.82 7.60 -0.32
C PHE A 35 -2.10 7.25 0.44
N ARG A 36 -2.99 6.50 -0.21
CA ARG A 36 -4.35 6.25 0.27
C ARG A 36 -4.75 4.80 0.21
N LYS A 37 -5.81 4.49 0.97
CA LYS A 37 -6.61 3.28 0.87
C LYS A 37 -7.89 3.58 0.08
N SER A 38 -8.25 2.68 -0.81
CA SER A 38 -9.53 2.66 -1.54
C SER A 38 -10.01 1.21 -1.72
N ASP A 39 -11.19 1.00 -2.26
CA ASP A 39 -11.56 -0.32 -2.78
C ASP A 39 -10.71 -0.73 -3.99
N ASP A 40 -10.89 -1.95 -4.50
CA ASP A 40 -10.12 -2.47 -5.63
C ASP A 40 -10.35 -1.71 -6.95
N LYS A 41 -11.46 -0.97 -7.06
CA LYS A 41 -11.80 -0.13 -8.21
C LYS A 41 -11.34 1.32 -8.04
N GLY A 42 -10.75 1.68 -6.90
CA GLY A 42 -10.35 3.04 -6.60
C GLY A 42 -11.44 3.96 -6.09
N GLN A 43 -12.58 3.41 -5.71
CA GLN A 43 -13.67 4.14 -5.07
C GLN A 43 -13.53 4.09 -3.55
N GLY A 44 -14.07 5.11 -2.89
CA GLY A 44 -13.81 5.37 -1.48
C GLY A 44 -12.43 6.00 -1.26
N TYR A 45 -12.37 6.98 -0.38
CA TYR A 45 -11.21 7.83 -0.16
C TYR A 45 -10.85 7.82 1.32
N GLN A 46 -9.71 7.18 1.67
CA GLN A 46 -9.08 7.34 2.96
C GLN A 46 -7.57 7.62 2.77
N PRO A 47 -7.16 8.90 2.71
CA PRO A 47 -5.76 9.28 2.68
C PRO A 47 -5.05 8.86 3.98
N MET A 48 -3.78 8.47 3.87
CA MET A 48 -3.01 7.95 5.00
C MET A 48 -1.68 8.67 5.21
N LEU A 49 -1.03 9.12 4.14
CA LEU A 49 0.21 9.90 4.16
C LEU A 49 0.08 10.99 3.09
N TYR A 50 0.44 12.22 3.43
CA TYR A 50 0.30 13.42 2.60
C TYR A 50 1.67 13.98 2.22
N ASP A 51 1.66 14.97 1.32
CA ASP A 51 2.83 15.72 0.85
C ASP A 51 3.91 14.77 0.29
N LEU A 52 3.48 13.87 -0.60
CA LEU A 52 4.33 12.84 -1.19
C LEU A 52 4.76 13.21 -2.60
N LYS A 53 6.07 13.18 -2.81
CA LYS A 53 6.71 13.28 -4.13
C LYS A 53 6.52 12.01 -4.94
N GLY A 54 6.51 10.87 -4.26
CA GLY A 54 6.53 9.57 -4.93
C GLY A 54 6.29 8.40 -3.99
N ALA A 55 5.87 7.29 -4.58
CA ALA A 55 5.83 6.00 -3.92
C ALA A 55 6.20 4.91 -4.91
N LYS A 56 6.94 3.90 -4.44
CA LYS A 56 7.26 2.70 -5.21
C LYS A 56 6.88 1.46 -4.41
N ILE A 57 6.05 0.61 -4.99
CA ILE A 57 5.64 -0.67 -4.43
C ILE A 57 6.28 -1.79 -5.25
N GLN A 58 7.04 -2.64 -4.57
CA GLN A 58 7.69 -3.82 -5.15
C GLN A 58 7.25 -5.05 -4.38
N ALA A 59 7.03 -6.15 -5.11
CA ALA A 59 6.73 -7.46 -4.54
C ALA A 59 7.81 -8.46 -4.94
N GLU A 60 8.28 -9.22 -3.97
CA GLU A 60 9.10 -10.40 -4.17
C GLU A 60 8.45 -11.54 -3.37
N GLU A 61 7.76 -12.43 -4.08
CA GLU A 61 6.87 -13.44 -3.48
C GLU A 61 5.84 -12.80 -2.53
N ASN A 62 5.99 -13.06 -1.23
CA ASN A 62 5.14 -12.54 -0.17
C ASN A 62 5.75 -11.35 0.60
N LEU A 63 6.90 -10.84 0.14
CA LEU A 63 7.57 -9.67 0.68
C LEU A 63 7.20 -8.43 -0.14
N ILE A 64 6.54 -7.47 0.49
CA ILE A 64 6.17 -6.19 -0.10
C ILE A 64 7.06 -5.09 0.47
N LYS A 65 7.77 -4.40 -0.42
CA LYS A 65 8.54 -3.18 -0.10
C LYS A 65 7.79 -1.98 -0.65
N ILE A 66 7.47 -1.02 0.22
CA ILE A 66 6.87 0.27 -0.13
C ILE A 66 7.87 1.35 0.24
N THR A 67 8.45 2.02 -0.75
CA THR A 67 9.28 3.21 -0.56
C THR A 67 8.40 4.44 -0.77
N ILE A 68 8.43 5.38 0.17
CA ILE A 68 7.70 6.65 0.14
C ILE A 68 8.71 7.80 0.17
N ASP A 69 8.58 8.72 -0.78
CA ASP A 69 9.38 9.94 -0.86
C ASP A 69 8.49 11.14 -0.51
N PHE A 70 8.87 11.93 0.48
CA PHE A 70 8.14 13.13 0.90
C PHE A 70 8.61 14.37 0.13
N ASP A 71 7.69 15.30 -0.16
CA ASP A 71 7.99 16.53 -0.88
C ASP A 71 9.01 17.42 -0.16
N ASN A 72 8.93 17.44 1.17
CA ASN A 72 9.86 18.19 2.04
C ASN A 72 11.21 17.46 2.24
N GLY A 73 11.44 16.38 1.50
CA GLY A 73 12.60 15.51 1.64
C GLY A 73 12.42 14.43 2.70
N GLY A 74 13.30 13.43 2.63
CA GLY A 74 13.23 12.22 3.45
C GLY A 74 12.54 11.07 2.72
N GLU A 75 13.07 9.88 2.97
CA GLU A 75 12.55 8.62 2.44
C GLU A 75 12.06 7.76 3.61
N ARG A 76 10.94 7.06 3.42
CA ARG A 76 10.51 6.01 4.34
C ARG A 76 10.26 4.71 3.61
N VAL A 77 10.94 3.67 4.06
CA VAL A 77 10.78 2.31 3.54
C VAL A 77 9.95 1.50 4.53
N PHE A 78 8.84 0.94 4.06
CA PHE A 78 8.05 -0.05 4.77
C PHE A 78 8.27 -1.42 4.14
N ILE A 79 8.58 -2.42 4.96
CA ILE A 79 8.74 -3.81 4.53
C ILE A 79 7.70 -4.65 5.26
N TYR A 80 6.88 -5.35 4.50
CA TYR A 80 5.84 -6.24 5.02
C TYR A 80 6.04 -7.64 4.43
N ARG A 81 6.01 -8.66 5.29
CA ARG A 81 5.92 -10.05 4.86
C ARG A 81 4.51 -10.56 5.13
N PHE A 82 3.81 -11.00 4.09
CA PHE A 82 2.52 -11.65 4.20
C PHE A 82 2.76 -13.14 4.47
N THR A 83 2.37 -13.62 5.63
CA THR A 83 2.36 -15.05 5.92
C THR A 83 1.04 -15.63 5.46
N ASP A 84 1.05 -16.79 4.81
CA ASP A 84 -0.18 -17.52 4.55
C ASP A 84 -0.91 -17.76 5.87
N THR A 85 -2.07 -17.11 6.05
CA THR A 85 -3.04 -17.54 7.05
C THR A 85 -3.67 -18.82 6.51
N LYS A 86 -3.11 -19.97 6.95
CA LYS A 86 -3.81 -21.26 6.87
C LYS A 86 -5.11 -21.21 7.65
#